data_AF-A0A7R9M6C4-F1
#
_entry.id   AF-A0A7R9M6C4-F1
#
_cell.length_a   1.000
_cell.length_b   1.000
_cell.length_c   1.000
_cell.angle_alpha   90.00
_cell.angle_beta   90.00
_cell.angle_gamma   90.00
#
_symmetry.space_group_name_H-M   'P 1'
#
loop_
_entity.id
_entity.type
_entity.pdbx_description
1 polymer ?
#
loop_
_entity_poly.entity_id
_entity_poly.type
_entity_poly.pdbx_seq_one_letter_code
_entity_poly.pdbx_strand_id
1 'polypeptide(L)'
;MNAFWYGLAGGLGVTAGAHRLWAHRSYKARLPLRIFLMISQSIAGQNDLYEWCRDHRVHHKYAETDADPHNANRGFFFAHVGWLLTRKHPDVITKGKQLDCSDLLNDPVVKFQKKSISFWYGLAGGLGVTAGAHRLWAHRSYKARLPLRIFLMISQSIAGQNDLYEWCRDHRVHHKYAETDADPHNANRGFFFAHVGWLLTRKHPDVITKGKQLDCSDLLNDPVVKFQKKFYVLFYLTFVVVLPILIPVTLWSECVSNAAFVALLRYCTSLHWYFKFTWFVNSAAHMFGSKPYNPRIEARENLFVSFGAFGEGFHNYHHEFPFDYSTSEMGWKLNITTFFIDLMATIGQAYDRKKLAQKFPLHWRPYRDRPSAEGVLWVSPSCSLRSSDSVNVFRHPG
;
A
#
# COMPACT_ATOMS: atom_id res chain seq x y z
N MET A 1 6.06 -20.96 -13.34
CA MET A 1 7.16 -21.08 -12.34
C MET A 1 6.88 -20.31 -11.04
N ASN A 2 6.34 -19.09 -11.08
CA ASN A 2 6.18 -18.27 -9.87
C ASN A 2 5.16 -18.79 -8.84
N ALA A 3 4.00 -19.33 -9.27
CA ALA A 3 2.98 -19.86 -8.35
C ALA A 3 3.47 -21.04 -7.49
N PHE A 4 4.37 -21.86 -8.02
CA PHE A 4 4.99 -22.96 -7.30
C PHE A 4 5.82 -22.45 -6.11
N TRP A 5 6.61 -21.39 -6.33
CA TRP A 5 7.43 -20.79 -5.28
C TRP A 5 6.60 -20.09 -4.19
N TYR A 6 5.46 -19.48 -4.56
CA TYR A 6 4.51 -18.94 -3.58
C TYR A 6 3.83 -20.05 -2.76
N GLY A 7 3.42 -21.14 -3.41
CA GLY A 7 2.87 -22.31 -2.71
C GLY A 7 3.88 -22.95 -1.76
N LEU A 8 5.14 -23.06 -2.19
CA LEU A 8 6.22 -23.57 -1.35
C LEU A 8 6.52 -22.65 -0.16
N ALA A 9 6.60 -21.34 -0.39
CA ALA A 9 6.79 -20.36 0.69
C ALA A 9 5.62 -20.41 1.69
N GLY A 10 4.38 -20.38 1.22
CA GLY A 10 3.19 -20.53 2.07
C GLY A 10 3.20 -21.83 2.87
N GLY A 11 3.52 -22.94 2.21
CA GLY A 11 3.65 -24.26 2.83
C GLY A 11 4.72 -24.30 3.92
N LEU A 12 5.89 -23.67 3.70
CA LEU A 12 6.94 -23.53 4.72
C LEU A 12 6.48 -22.66 5.90
N GLY A 13 5.75 -21.58 5.63
CA GLY A 13 5.17 -20.71 6.64
C GLY A 13 4.23 -21.45 7.60
N VAL A 14 3.37 -22.32 7.07
CA VAL A 14 2.45 -23.14 7.87
C VAL A 14 3.19 -24.29 8.56
N THR A 15 3.94 -25.11 7.82
CA THR A 15 4.52 -26.36 8.34
C THR A 15 5.73 -26.13 9.24
N ALA A 16 6.73 -25.38 8.77
CA ALA A 16 7.93 -25.09 9.55
C ALA A 16 7.67 -23.98 10.58
N GLY A 17 6.87 -22.98 10.21
CA GLY A 17 6.48 -21.86 11.08
C GLY A 17 5.34 -22.21 12.04
N ALA A 18 4.10 -21.92 11.63
CA ALA A 18 2.92 -21.96 12.51
C ALA A 18 2.81 -23.27 13.30
N HIS A 19 2.96 -24.41 12.62
CA HIS A 19 2.84 -25.73 13.20
C HIS A 19 4.00 -26.10 14.14
N ARG A 20 5.22 -26.20 13.62
CA ARG A 20 6.36 -26.75 14.38
C ARG A 20 7.01 -25.73 15.32
N LEU A 21 7.21 -24.50 14.88
CA LEU A 21 7.93 -23.46 15.64
C LEU A 21 7.07 -22.81 16.71
N TRP A 22 5.83 -22.41 16.39
CA TRP A 22 4.99 -21.63 17.30
C TRP A 22 3.95 -22.49 18.04
N ALA A 23 3.23 -23.37 17.36
CA ALA A 23 2.21 -24.20 18.02
C ALA A 23 2.85 -25.27 18.93
N HIS A 24 3.81 -26.04 18.41
CA HIS A 24 4.43 -27.17 19.12
C HIS A 24 5.77 -26.89 19.81
N ARG A 25 6.40 -25.74 19.52
CA ARG A 25 7.73 -25.39 20.08
C ARG A 25 8.80 -26.48 19.85
N SER A 26 8.72 -27.22 18.74
CA SER A 26 9.60 -28.38 18.49
C SER A 26 11.04 -27.98 18.17
N TYR A 27 11.31 -26.70 17.89
CA TYR A 27 12.64 -26.14 17.73
C TYR A 27 12.65 -24.63 18.04
N LYS A 28 13.85 -24.05 18.21
CA LYS A 28 14.05 -22.61 18.40
C LYS A 28 14.65 -22.00 17.14
N ALA A 29 14.13 -20.85 16.73
CA ALA A 29 14.62 -20.11 15.55
C ALA A 29 15.13 -18.72 15.95
N ARG A 30 16.20 -18.27 15.29
CA ARG A 30 16.68 -16.88 15.41
C ARG A 30 15.74 -15.93 14.66
N LEU A 31 15.83 -14.63 14.99
CA LEU A 31 14.94 -13.60 14.45
C LEU A 31 14.84 -13.57 12.92
N PRO A 32 15.92 -13.71 12.12
CA PRO A 32 15.81 -13.70 10.65
C PRO A 32 14.91 -14.81 10.10
N LEU A 33 15.08 -16.03 10.62
CA LEU A 33 14.25 -17.18 10.23
C LEU A 33 12.80 -17.00 10.71
N ARG A 34 12.59 -16.44 11.91
CA ARG A 34 11.25 -16.13 12.43
C ARG A 34 10.51 -15.10 11.57
N ILE A 35 11.19 -14.05 11.11
CA ILE A 35 10.62 -13.05 10.20
C ILE A 35 10.27 -13.70 8.87
N PHE A 36 11.18 -14.50 8.29
CA PHE A 36 10.92 -15.22 7.05
C PHE A 36 9.69 -16.13 7.16
N LEU A 37 9.59 -16.93 8.23
CA LEU A 37 8.46 -17.85 8.45
C LEU A 37 7.15 -17.11 8.72
N MET A 38 7.20 -15.95 9.40
CA MET A 38 6.02 -15.10 9.62
C MET A 38 5.50 -14.49 8.30
N ILE A 39 6.39 -13.97 7.45
CA ILE A 39 6.01 -13.45 6.13
C ILE A 39 5.42 -14.60 5.29
N SER A 40 6.10 -15.74 5.29
CA SER A 40 5.69 -16.95 4.59
C SER A 40 4.31 -17.45 5.04
N GLN A 41 4.02 -17.44 6.35
CA GLN A 41 2.71 -17.81 6.87
C GLN A 41 1.63 -16.80 6.45
N SER A 42 1.98 -15.51 6.42
CA SER A 42 1.05 -14.46 5.98
C SER A 42 0.66 -14.62 4.50
N ILE A 43 1.57 -15.13 3.67
CA ILE A 43 1.31 -15.48 2.27
C ILE A 43 0.34 -16.68 2.15
N ALA A 44 0.35 -17.60 3.13
CA ALA A 44 -0.52 -18.77 3.12
C ALA A 44 -2.00 -18.45 3.42
N GLY A 45 -2.29 -17.28 4.03
CA GLY A 45 -3.65 -16.80 4.24
C GLY A 45 -4.49 -17.60 5.26
N GLN A 46 -3.86 -18.33 6.19
CA GLN A 46 -4.53 -19.17 7.20
C GLN A 46 -4.61 -18.47 8.57
N ASN A 47 -5.27 -17.31 8.66
CA ASN A 47 -5.34 -16.47 9.85
C ASN A 47 -3.97 -16.01 10.39
N ASP A 48 -3.94 -15.22 11.46
CA ASP A 48 -2.68 -14.85 12.12
C ASP A 48 -2.11 -16.02 12.95
N LEU A 49 -0.81 -15.95 13.23
CA LEU A 49 -0.07 -16.97 13.96
C LEU A 49 -0.66 -17.26 15.35
N TYR A 50 -1.20 -16.26 16.05
CA TYR A 50 -1.77 -16.48 17.36
C TYR A 50 -3.06 -17.30 17.25
N GLU A 51 -3.97 -16.92 16.36
CA GLU A 51 -5.22 -17.66 16.16
C GLU A 51 -4.98 -19.07 15.62
N TRP A 52 -4.12 -19.22 14.60
CA TRP A 52 -3.78 -20.53 14.05
C TRP A 52 -3.19 -21.46 15.12
N CYS A 53 -2.21 -20.98 15.90
CA CYS A 53 -1.57 -21.81 16.92
C CYS A 53 -2.52 -22.13 18.08
N ARG A 54 -3.39 -21.19 18.48
CA ARG A 54 -4.39 -21.44 19.52
C ARG A 54 -5.32 -22.56 19.08
N ASP A 55 -5.93 -22.43 17.90
CA ASP A 55 -6.89 -23.41 17.39
C ASP A 55 -6.22 -24.78 17.17
N HIS A 56 -4.98 -24.80 16.68
CA HIS A 56 -4.20 -26.03 16.54
C HIS A 56 -3.89 -26.71 17.88
N ARG A 57 -3.58 -25.94 18.93
CA ARG A 57 -3.38 -26.47 20.29
C ARG A 57 -4.70 -27.01 20.88
N VAL A 58 -5.82 -26.35 20.61
CA VAL A 58 -7.15 -26.85 21.00
C VAL A 58 -7.44 -28.18 20.31
N HIS A 59 -7.22 -28.25 18.99
CA HIS A 59 -7.39 -29.47 18.21
C HIS A 59 -6.59 -30.64 18.80
N HIS A 60 -5.31 -30.45 19.12
CA HIS A 60 -4.51 -31.52 19.73
C HIS A 60 -4.99 -31.95 21.12
N LYS A 61 -5.44 -31.00 21.95
CA LYS A 61 -5.82 -31.28 23.34
C LYS A 61 -7.21 -31.90 23.45
N TYR A 62 -8.11 -31.57 22.53
CA TYR A 62 -9.51 -31.94 22.57
C TYR A 62 -9.98 -32.58 21.26
N ALA A 63 -9.08 -33.27 20.57
CA ALA A 63 -9.35 -33.93 19.29
C ALA A 63 -10.63 -34.75 19.36
N GLU A 64 -11.41 -34.74 18.27
CA GLU A 64 -12.62 -35.57 18.12
C GLU A 64 -13.78 -35.22 19.08
N THR A 65 -13.64 -34.12 19.84
CA THR A 65 -14.72 -33.57 20.68
C THR A 65 -15.32 -32.31 20.07
N ASP A 66 -16.40 -31.80 20.67
CA ASP A 66 -16.99 -30.51 20.27
C ASP A 66 -16.10 -29.28 20.56
N ALA A 67 -15.00 -29.46 21.29
CA ALA A 67 -13.98 -28.43 21.44
C ALA A 67 -12.95 -28.44 20.30
N ASP A 68 -12.92 -29.46 19.44
CA ASP A 68 -12.05 -29.51 18.26
C ASP A 68 -12.60 -28.57 17.15
N PRO A 69 -11.85 -27.53 16.72
CA PRO A 69 -12.29 -26.61 15.67
C PRO A 69 -12.71 -27.29 14.37
N HIS A 70 -12.06 -28.41 14.02
CA HIS A 70 -12.29 -29.15 12.78
C HIS A 70 -12.59 -30.62 13.08
N ASN A 71 -13.47 -30.85 14.06
CA ASN A 71 -13.90 -32.17 14.53
C ASN A 71 -14.29 -33.13 13.38
N ALA A 72 -13.50 -34.19 13.20
CA ALA A 72 -13.71 -35.21 12.16
C ALA A 72 -15.00 -36.02 12.35
N ASN A 73 -15.53 -36.13 13.57
CA ASN A 73 -16.78 -36.85 13.86
C ASN A 73 -18.03 -36.18 13.27
N ARG A 74 -17.92 -34.90 12.88
CA ARG A 74 -18.98 -34.15 12.17
C ARG A 74 -18.98 -34.41 10.66
N GLY A 75 -18.12 -35.32 10.19
CA GLY A 75 -18.04 -35.78 8.80
C GLY A 75 -16.97 -35.06 7.98
N PHE A 76 -16.59 -35.70 6.87
CA PHE A 76 -15.51 -35.27 5.98
C PHE A 76 -15.67 -33.81 5.53
N PHE A 77 -16.88 -33.42 5.08
CA PHE A 77 -17.13 -32.06 4.61
C PHE A 77 -16.87 -31.00 5.69
N PHE A 78 -17.31 -31.27 6.92
CA PHE A 78 -17.11 -30.35 8.05
C PHE A 78 -15.62 -30.18 8.35
N ALA A 79 -14.87 -31.28 8.50
CA ALA A 79 -13.45 -31.26 8.82
C ALA A 79 -12.58 -30.69 7.68
N HIS A 80 -12.97 -30.88 6.42
CA HIS A 80 -12.21 -30.39 5.27
C HIS A 80 -12.36 -28.88 5.04
N VAL A 81 -13.58 -28.34 5.11
CA VAL A 81 -13.84 -26.91 4.83
C VAL A 81 -15.07 -26.36 5.54
N GLY A 82 -16.06 -27.18 5.90
CA GLY A 82 -17.32 -26.72 6.48
C GLY A 82 -17.18 -25.97 7.80
N TRP A 83 -16.16 -26.29 8.61
CA TRP A 83 -15.86 -25.56 9.85
C TRP A 83 -15.49 -24.08 9.62
N LEU A 84 -14.91 -23.74 8.46
CA LEU A 84 -14.60 -22.35 8.07
C LEU A 84 -15.86 -21.56 7.65
N LEU A 85 -16.93 -22.25 7.31
CA LEU A 85 -18.18 -21.67 6.79
C LEU A 85 -19.25 -21.51 7.88
N THR A 86 -18.95 -21.93 9.11
CA THR A 86 -19.89 -21.97 10.22
C THR A 86 -19.28 -21.32 11.46
N ARG A 87 -20.13 -20.93 12.42
CA ARG A 87 -19.63 -20.41 13.70
C ARG A 87 -18.96 -21.55 14.48
N LYS A 88 -17.82 -21.25 15.13
CA LYS A 88 -17.15 -22.20 16.03
C LYS A 88 -18.10 -22.63 17.15
N HIS A 89 -18.04 -23.91 17.52
CA HIS A 89 -18.80 -24.41 18.67
C HIS A 89 -18.37 -23.67 19.95
N PRO A 90 -19.28 -23.35 20.89
CA PRO A 90 -18.95 -22.62 22.12
C PRO A 90 -17.81 -23.24 22.94
N ASP A 91 -17.67 -24.58 22.89
CA ASP A 91 -16.61 -25.29 23.59
C ASP A 91 -15.22 -25.00 23.01
N VAL A 92 -15.09 -24.78 21.70
CA VAL A 92 -13.84 -24.36 21.06
C VAL A 92 -13.36 -23.04 21.67
N ILE A 93 -14.28 -22.10 21.87
CA ILE A 93 -13.97 -20.77 22.43
C ILE A 93 -13.63 -20.89 23.92
N THR A 94 -14.44 -21.63 24.67
CA THR A 94 -14.30 -21.76 26.13
C THR A 94 -13.02 -22.50 26.50
N LYS A 95 -12.74 -23.64 25.85
CA LYS A 95 -11.51 -24.40 26.06
C LYS A 95 -10.29 -23.71 25.47
N GLY A 96 -10.44 -22.98 24.35
CA GLY A 96 -9.39 -22.16 23.78
C GLY A 96 -8.90 -21.05 24.71
N LYS A 97 -9.79 -20.42 25.49
CA LYS A 97 -9.43 -19.42 26.52
C LYS A 97 -8.67 -20.01 27.71
N GLN A 98 -8.81 -21.31 27.95
CA GLN A 98 -8.13 -22.01 29.06
C GLN A 98 -6.72 -22.50 28.69
N LEU A 99 -6.35 -22.44 27.41
CA LEU A 99 -5.00 -22.80 26.98
C LEU A 99 -4.01 -21.68 27.26
N ASP A 100 -2.85 -22.07 27.79
CA ASP A 100 -1.74 -21.15 27.88
C ASP A 100 -1.22 -20.79 26.48
N CYS A 101 -1.40 -19.52 26.13
CA CYS A 101 -0.84 -18.91 24.92
C CYS A 101 0.03 -17.69 25.29
N SER A 102 0.46 -17.57 26.55
CA SER A 102 1.30 -16.47 27.03
C SER A 102 2.62 -16.40 26.27
N ASP A 103 3.16 -17.54 25.85
CA ASP A 103 4.36 -17.66 25.02
C ASP A 103 4.22 -16.99 23.65
N LEU A 104 3.07 -17.15 23.00
CA LEU A 104 2.72 -16.50 21.73
C LEU A 104 2.42 -15.02 21.95
N LEU A 105 1.68 -14.71 23.01
CA LEU A 105 1.38 -13.34 23.42
C LEU A 105 2.58 -12.59 23.97
N ASN A 106 3.75 -13.23 24.16
CA ASN A 106 5.00 -12.58 24.54
C ASN A 106 6.00 -12.52 23.38
N ASP A 107 5.81 -13.33 22.33
CA ASP A 107 6.64 -13.34 21.14
C ASP A 107 6.44 -12.05 20.31
N PRO A 108 7.48 -11.20 20.13
CA PRO A 108 7.34 -9.93 19.42
C PRO A 108 6.98 -10.10 17.94
N VAL A 109 7.37 -11.21 17.31
CA VAL A 109 7.06 -11.51 15.90
C VAL A 109 5.57 -11.88 15.76
N VAL A 110 5.07 -12.72 16.68
CA VAL A 110 3.65 -13.09 16.71
C VAL A 110 2.78 -11.88 17.05
N LYS A 111 3.19 -11.05 18.03
CA LYS A 111 2.52 -9.76 18.33
C LYS A 111 2.46 -8.84 17.11
N PHE A 112 3.58 -8.69 16.40
CA PHE A 112 3.67 -7.85 15.22
C PHE A 112 2.73 -8.34 14.13
N GLN A 113 2.71 -9.65 13.88
CA GLN A 113 1.85 -10.24 12.86
C GLN A 113 0.36 -10.25 13.25
N LYS A 114 0.01 -10.50 14.52
CA LYS A 114 -1.37 -10.33 14.98
C LYS A 114 -1.88 -8.91 14.78
N LYS A 115 -0.99 -7.91 14.90
CA LYS A 115 -1.27 -6.50 14.58
C LYS A 115 -1.24 -6.20 13.06
N SER A 116 -0.92 -7.18 12.20
CA SER A 116 -0.66 -6.98 10.77
C SER A 116 -1.91 -6.91 9.87
N ILE A 117 -3.14 -7.12 10.36
CA ILE A 117 -4.34 -6.64 9.63
C ILE A 117 -4.20 -5.14 9.34
N SER A 118 -3.74 -4.37 10.33
CA SER A 118 -3.42 -2.96 10.14
C SER A 118 -2.29 -2.73 9.14
N PHE A 119 -1.32 -3.67 9.04
CA PHE A 119 -0.25 -3.62 8.05
C PHE A 119 -0.80 -3.82 6.63
N TRP A 120 -1.62 -4.85 6.39
CA TRP A 120 -2.24 -5.08 5.09
C TRP A 120 -3.21 -3.97 4.70
N TYR A 121 -3.95 -3.42 5.67
CA TYR A 121 -4.81 -2.25 5.46
C TYR A 121 -4.00 -1.00 5.11
N GLY A 122 -2.89 -0.78 5.80
CA GLY A 122 -1.96 0.32 5.52
C GLY A 122 -1.24 0.15 4.19
N LEU A 123 -0.90 -1.07 3.79
CA LEU A 123 -0.32 -1.38 2.49
C LEU A 123 -1.33 -1.16 1.36
N ALA A 124 -2.59 -1.58 1.55
CA ALA A 124 -3.67 -1.29 0.61
C ALA A 124 -3.85 0.23 0.45
N GLY A 125 -3.99 0.97 1.56
CA GLY A 125 -4.00 2.44 1.54
C GLY A 125 -2.80 3.03 0.79
N GLY A 126 -1.62 2.52 1.14
CA GLY A 126 -0.33 2.64 0.44
C GLY A 126 -0.45 2.70 -1.07
N LEU A 127 -0.76 1.54 -1.63
CA LEU A 127 -0.87 1.33 -3.05
C LEU A 127 -2.03 2.14 -3.67
N GLY A 128 -3.11 2.37 -2.91
CA GLY A 128 -4.22 3.23 -3.34
C GLY A 128 -3.78 4.65 -3.66
N VAL A 129 -2.89 5.24 -2.83
CA VAL A 129 -2.33 6.57 -3.09
C VAL A 129 -1.21 6.47 -4.13
N THR A 130 -0.22 5.60 -3.94
CA THR A 130 1.00 5.59 -4.77
C THR A 130 0.76 4.99 -6.17
N ALA A 131 0.27 3.75 -6.25
CA ALA A 131 -0.03 3.11 -7.53
C ALA A 131 -1.30 3.69 -8.18
N GLY A 132 -2.29 4.09 -7.37
CA GLY A 132 -3.56 4.67 -7.81
C GLY A 132 -3.49 6.17 -8.03
N ALA A 133 -3.85 6.95 -7.00
CA ALA A 133 -4.07 8.40 -7.10
C ALA A 133 -2.90 9.12 -7.78
N HIS A 134 -1.68 8.79 -7.40
CA HIS A 134 -0.44 9.40 -7.87
C HIS A 134 -0.06 8.96 -9.28
N ARG A 135 0.39 7.72 -9.44
CA ARG A 135 0.98 7.25 -10.71
C ARG A 135 -0.07 7.03 -11.81
N LEU A 136 -1.21 6.42 -11.49
CA LEU A 136 -2.25 6.09 -12.47
C LEU A 136 -3.08 7.32 -12.86
N TRP A 137 -3.69 8.00 -11.89
CA TRP A 137 -4.67 9.06 -12.18
C TRP A 137 -4.03 10.46 -12.30
N ALA A 138 -3.14 10.86 -11.38
CA ALA A 138 -2.54 12.19 -11.44
C ALA A 138 -1.54 12.32 -12.60
N HIS A 139 -0.64 11.33 -12.77
CA HIS A 139 0.43 11.37 -13.78
C HIS A 139 0.17 10.59 -15.07
N ARG A 140 -0.83 9.70 -15.10
CA ARG A 140 -1.12 8.85 -16.27
C ARG A 140 0.13 8.12 -16.78
N SER A 141 0.95 7.61 -15.84
CA SER A 141 2.23 6.98 -16.14
C SER A 141 2.09 5.52 -16.58
N TYR A 142 0.93 4.92 -16.37
CA TYR A 142 0.53 3.62 -16.92
C TYR A 142 -0.98 3.55 -17.11
N LYS A 143 -1.46 2.49 -17.77
CA LYS A 143 -2.90 2.20 -17.91
C LYS A 143 -3.26 0.93 -17.13
N ALA A 144 -4.45 0.93 -16.54
CA ALA A 144 -4.96 -0.17 -15.75
C ALA A 144 -6.31 -0.65 -16.30
N ARG A 145 -6.54 -1.97 -16.28
CA ARG A 145 -7.84 -2.56 -16.58
C ARG A 145 -8.82 -2.30 -15.43
N LEU A 146 -10.12 -2.46 -15.71
CA LEU A 146 -11.19 -2.14 -14.76
C LEU A 146 -11.05 -2.83 -13.39
N PRO A 147 -10.67 -4.12 -13.28
CA PRO A 147 -10.53 -4.77 -11.96
C PRO A 147 -9.47 -4.10 -11.08
N LEU A 148 -8.29 -3.81 -11.65
CA LEU A 148 -7.23 -3.08 -10.94
C LEU A 148 -7.65 -1.66 -10.57
N ARG A 149 -8.36 -0.96 -11.46
CA ARG A 149 -8.88 0.39 -11.17
C ARG A 149 -9.86 0.39 -10.00
N ILE A 150 -10.77 -0.59 -9.94
CA ILE A 150 -11.70 -0.75 -8.81
C ILE A 150 -10.93 -1.05 -7.52
N PHE A 151 -9.96 -1.97 -7.57
CA PHE A 151 -9.12 -2.30 -6.42
C PHE A 151 -8.37 -1.07 -5.89
N LEU A 152 -7.73 -0.29 -6.78
CA LEU A 152 -7.00 0.92 -6.41
C LEU A 152 -7.92 2.03 -5.89
N MET A 153 -9.13 2.14 -6.42
CA MET A 153 -10.14 3.08 -5.96
C MET A 153 -10.60 2.77 -4.52
N ILE A 154 -10.89 1.50 -4.23
CA ILE A 154 -11.23 1.06 -2.87
C ILE A 154 -10.03 1.28 -1.93
N SER A 155 -8.84 0.91 -2.39
CA SER A 155 -7.59 1.10 -1.67
C SER A 155 -7.29 2.57 -1.35
N GLN A 156 -7.56 3.50 -2.26
CA GLN A 156 -7.42 4.93 -1.98
C GLN A 156 -8.48 5.42 -0.98
N SER A 157 -9.69 4.86 -1.04
CA SER A 157 -10.75 5.19 -0.08
C SER A 157 -10.42 4.69 1.33
N ILE A 158 -9.69 3.57 1.44
CA ILE A 158 -9.08 3.09 2.68
C ILE A 158 -8.05 4.09 3.23
N ALA A 159 -7.26 4.73 2.35
CA ALA A 159 -6.28 5.73 2.75
C ALA A 159 -6.95 6.98 3.31
N GLY A 160 -8.11 7.40 2.80
CA GLY A 160 -8.86 8.54 3.37
C GLY A 160 -8.24 9.91 3.09
N GLN A 161 -7.53 10.07 1.96
CA GLN A 161 -6.89 11.32 1.53
C GLN A 161 -7.75 12.08 0.51
N ASN A 162 -8.95 12.53 0.91
CA ASN A 162 -9.95 13.13 0.02
C ASN A 162 -10.38 12.21 -1.15
N ASP A 163 -11.33 12.67 -1.97
CA ASP A 163 -11.73 11.95 -3.17
C ASP A 163 -10.61 11.99 -4.23
N LEU A 164 -10.61 10.98 -5.12
CA LEU A 164 -9.58 10.79 -6.14
C LEU A 164 -9.42 12.03 -7.03
N TYR A 165 -10.51 12.70 -7.38
CA TYR A 165 -10.47 13.88 -8.23
C TYR A 165 -9.79 15.05 -7.50
N GLU A 166 -10.18 15.33 -6.26
CA GLU A 166 -9.56 16.40 -5.49
C GLU A 166 -8.08 16.15 -5.24
N TRP A 167 -7.72 14.93 -4.82
CA TRP A 167 -6.32 14.55 -4.61
C TRP A 167 -5.49 14.74 -5.88
N CYS A 168 -5.95 14.22 -7.02
CA CYS A 168 -5.21 14.33 -8.28
C CYS A 168 -5.13 15.78 -8.78
N ARG A 169 -6.18 16.58 -8.61
CA ARG A 169 -6.17 18.00 -8.98
C ARG A 169 -5.13 18.74 -8.17
N ASP A 170 -5.17 18.63 -6.84
CA ASP A 170 -4.24 19.31 -5.95
C ASP A 170 -2.79 18.86 -6.22
N HIS A 171 -2.56 17.57 -6.50
CA HIS A 171 -1.25 17.04 -6.87
C HIS A 171 -0.74 17.59 -8.20
N ARG A 172 -1.60 17.74 -9.21
CA ARG A 172 -1.23 18.37 -10.49
C ARG A 172 -0.88 19.86 -10.31
N VAL A 173 -1.61 20.57 -9.42
CA VAL A 173 -1.27 21.96 -9.06
C VAL A 173 0.11 22.01 -8.40
N HIS A 174 0.36 21.13 -7.44
CA HIS A 174 1.65 21.03 -6.78
C HIS A 174 2.80 20.82 -7.77
N HIS A 175 2.70 19.90 -8.72
CA HIS A 175 3.76 19.73 -9.73
C HIS A 175 3.99 20.96 -10.62
N LYS A 176 2.91 21.64 -11.02
CA LYS A 176 3.01 22.77 -11.95
C LYS A 176 3.51 24.05 -11.29
N TYR A 177 3.17 24.23 -10.01
CA TYR A 177 3.42 25.47 -9.28
C TYR A 177 4.16 25.23 -7.96
N ALA A 178 4.98 24.17 -7.90
CA ALA A 178 5.74 23.78 -6.73
C ALA A 178 6.51 24.99 -6.15
N GLU A 179 6.59 25.06 -4.82
CA GLU A 179 7.29 26.14 -4.11
C GLU A 179 6.70 27.57 -4.27
N THR A 180 5.48 27.71 -4.83
CA THR A 180 4.77 29.00 -4.92
C THR A 180 3.53 29.05 -4.02
N ASP A 181 2.87 30.22 -3.90
CA ASP A 181 1.60 30.32 -3.18
C ASP A 181 0.42 29.58 -3.85
N ALA A 182 0.61 29.10 -5.09
CA ALA A 182 -0.34 28.21 -5.75
C ALA A 182 -0.11 26.73 -5.37
N ASP A 183 0.99 26.37 -4.72
CA ASP A 183 1.25 25.02 -4.22
C ASP A 183 0.42 24.75 -2.94
N PRO A 184 -0.47 23.74 -2.93
CA PRO A 184 -1.28 23.39 -1.76
C PRO A 184 -0.47 23.16 -0.48
N HIS A 185 0.75 22.62 -0.61
CA HIS A 185 1.61 22.26 0.51
C HIS A 185 3.01 22.87 0.38
N ASN A 186 3.05 24.13 -0.07
CA ASN A 186 4.25 24.94 -0.31
C ASN A 186 5.34 24.77 0.77
N ALA A 187 6.45 24.14 0.40
CA ALA A 187 7.60 23.89 1.27
C ALA A 187 8.28 25.18 1.77
N ASN A 188 8.19 26.29 1.03
CA ASN A 188 8.76 27.58 1.44
C ASN A 188 8.06 28.20 2.66
N ARG A 189 6.85 27.74 3.00
CA ARG A 189 6.14 28.12 4.24
C ARG A 189 6.62 27.35 5.47
N GLY A 190 7.64 26.51 5.31
CA GLY A 190 8.30 25.78 6.38
C GLY A 190 7.76 24.36 6.58
N PHE A 191 8.55 23.56 7.29
CA PHE A 191 8.32 22.12 7.47
C PHE A 191 6.92 21.81 8.02
N PHE A 192 6.48 22.55 9.06
CA PHE A 192 5.18 22.29 9.69
C PHE A 192 4.02 22.52 8.72
N PHE A 193 4.07 23.59 7.91
CA PHE A 193 3.03 23.88 6.92
C PHE A 193 2.95 22.77 5.88
N ALA A 194 4.07 22.41 5.25
CA ALA A 194 4.13 21.36 4.22
C ALA A 194 3.79 19.97 4.75
N HIS A 195 4.08 19.69 6.03
CA HIS A 195 3.80 18.39 6.65
C HIS A 195 2.32 18.22 7.07
N VAL A 196 1.71 19.23 7.69
CA VAL A 196 0.31 19.10 8.16
C VAL A 196 -0.45 20.42 8.24
N GLY A 197 0.25 21.56 8.39
CA GLY A 197 -0.40 22.87 8.57
C GLY A 197 -1.31 23.27 7.41
N TRP A 198 -1.04 22.81 6.20
CA TRP A 198 -1.90 23.05 5.03
C TRP A 198 -3.30 22.41 5.17
N LEU A 199 -3.44 21.30 5.92
CA LEU A 199 -4.74 20.68 6.23
C LEU A 199 -5.50 21.43 7.33
N LEU A 200 -4.79 22.22 8.13
CA LEU A 200 -5.34 22.96 9.28
C LEU A 200 -5.72 24.40 8.92
N THR A 201 -5.49 24.81 7.68
CA THR A 201 -5.71 26.17 7.20
C THR A 201 -6.54 26.16 5.92
N ARG A 202 -7.14 27.31 5.59
CA ARG A 202 -7.80 27.47 4.30
C ARG A 202 -6.75 27.52 3.20
N LYS A 203 -7.03 26.87 2.06
CA LYS A 203 -6.19 26.94 0.86
C LYS A 203 -6.00 28.40 0.44
N HIS A 204 -4.79 28.76 0.03
CA HIS A 204 -4.52 30.07 -0.54
C HIS A 204 -5.38 30.28 -1.81
N PRO A 205 -5.88 31.50 -2.09
CA PRO A 205 -6.70 31.75 -3.27
C PRO A 205 -6.06 31.26 -4.57
N ASP A 206 -4.74 31.40 -4.71
CA ASP A 206 -4.02 30.97 -5.92
C ASP A 206 -4.10 29.47 -6.17
N VAL A 207 -4.13 28.64 -5.13
CA VAL A 207 -4.35 27.18 -5.26
C VAL A 207 -5.68 26.90 -5.97
N ILE A 208 -6.73 27.66 -5.62
CA ILE A 208 -8.07 27.52 -6.18
C ILE A 208 -8.09 28.04 -7.61
N THR A 209 -7.53 29.24 -7.84
CA THR A 209 -7.58 29.91 -9.15
C THR A 209 -6.75 29.14 -10.18
N LYS A 210 -5.53 28.73 -9.83
CA LYS A 210 -4.66 27.93 -10.70
C LYS A 210 -5.14 26.49 -10.87
N GLY A 211 -5.72 25.90 -9.82
CA GLY A 211 -6.32 24.57 -9.91
C GLY A 211 -7.47 24.47 -10.91
N LYS A 212 -8.26 25.55 -11.09
CA LYS A 212 -9.32 25.62 -12.11
C LYS A 212 -8.79 25.70 -13.54
N GLN A 213 -7.54 26.13 -13.72
CA GLN A 213 -6.92 26.27 -15.05
C GLN A 213 -6.32 24.96 -15.56
N LEU A 214 -6.19 23.94 -14.69
CA LEU A 214 -5.66 22.64 -15.09
C LEU A 214 -6.71 21.79 -15.78
N ASP A 215 -6.30 21.12 -16.87
CA ASP A 215 -7.13 20.10 -17.48
C ASP A 215 -7.25 18.87 -16.56
N CYS A 216 -8.47 18.67 -16.06
CA CYS A 216 -8.89 17.48 -15.31
C CYS A 216 -10.04 16.73 -16.00
N SER A 217 -10.25 16.98 -17.29
CA SER A 217 -11.33 16.34 -18.07
C SER A 217 -11.21 14.82 -18.10
N ASP A 218 -9.99 14.29 -18.10
CA ASP A 218 -9.71 12.86 -18.02
C ASP A 218 -10.27 12.21 -16.75
N LEU A 219 -10.10 12.87 -15.59
CA LEU A 219 -10.59 12.39 -14.30
C LEU A 219 -12.11 12.48 -14.23
N LEU A 220 -12.69 13.54 -14.80
CA LEU A 220 -14.13 13.73 -14.90
C LEU A 220 -14.77 12.77 -15.91
N ASN A 221 -14.03 12.29 -16.88
CA ASN A 221 -14.50 11.32 -17.87
C ASN A 221 -14.34 9.87 -17.39
N ASP A 222 -13.42 9.60 -16.46
CA ASP A 222 -13.22 8.29 -15.84
C ASP A 222 -14.44 7.86 -14.99
N PRO A 223 -15.14 6.75 -15.33
CA PRO A 223 -16.31 6.30 -14.58
C PRO A 223 -16.00 5.84 -13.15
N VAL A 224 -14.81 5.28 -12.91
CA VAL A 224 -14.37 4.83 -11.58
C VAL A 224 -14.13 6.03 -10.67
N VAL A 225 -13.47 7.07 -11.18
CA VAL A 225 -13.24 8.32 -10.43
C VAL A 225 -14.55 9.04 -10.15
N LYS A 226 -15.45 9.16 -11.15
CA LYS A 226 -16.79 9.73 -10.95
C LYS A 226 -17.59 8.98 -9.88
N PHE A 227 -17.57 7.66 -9.93
CA PHE A 227 -18.26 6.82 -8.98
C PHE A 227 -17.73 7.01 -7.56
N GLN A 228 -16.41 6.97 -7.39
CA GLN A 228 -15.77 7.20 -6.10
C GLN A 228 -16.07 8.60 -5.57
N LYS A 229 -15.98 9.64 -6.40
CA LYS A 229 -16.29 11.01 -6.01
C LYS A 229 -17.74 11.16 -5.54
N LYS A 230 -18.69 10.60 -6.29
CA LYS A 230 -20.12 10.68 -5.95
C LYS A 230 -20.44 10.01 -4.61
N PHE A 231 -19.79 8.89 -4.31
CA PHE A 231 -20.03 8.10 -3.11
C PHE A 231 -18.90 8.20 -2.09
N TYR A 232 -18.04 9.22 -2.17
CA TYR A 232 -16.81 9.26 -1.39
C TYR A 232 -17.07 9.18 0.11
N VAL A 233 -18.03 9.94 0.62
CA VAL A 233 -18.41 9.92 2.04
C VAL A 233 -18.86 8.53 2.47
N LEU A 234 -19.64 7.83 1.61
CA LEU A 234 -20.06 6.46 1.88
C LEU A 234 -18.87 5.50 1.90
N PHE A 235 -17.97 5.57 0.92
CA PHE A 235 -16.75 4.77 0.87
C PHE A 235 -15.85 5.03 2.08
N TYR A 236 -15.61 6.30 2.39
CA TYR A 236 -14.81 6.71 3.54
C TYR A 236 -15.40 6.16 4.84
N LEU A 237 -16.69 6.39 5.11
CA LEU A 237 -17.32 5.87 6.32
C LEU A 237 -17.28 4.34 6.36
N THR A 238 -17.52 3.67 5.23
CA THR A 238 -17.51 2.21 5.16
C THR A 238 -16.13 1.64 5.45
N PHE A 239 -15.09 2.11 4.77
CA PHE A 239 -13.75 1.54 4.86
C PHE A 239 -12.92 2.12 6.02
N VAL A 240 -13.15 3.36 6.45
CA VAL A 240 -12.38 3.96 7.54
C VAL A 240 -13.01 3.69 8.90
N VAL A 241 -14.35 3.65 8.97
CA VAL A 241 -15.10 3.55 10.23
C VAL A 241 -15.83 2.22 10.38
N VAL A 242 -16.74 1.87 9.47
CA VAL A 242 -17.67 0.73 9.64
C VAL A 242 -16.95 -0.61 9.61
N LEU A 243 -16.19 -0.91 8.55
CA LEU A 243 -15.52 -2.21 8.40
C LEU A 243 -14.49 -2.47 9.50
N PRO A 244 -13.63 -1.50 9.88
CA PRO A 244 -12.68 -1.70 10.98
C PRO A 244 -13.35 -1.95 12.35
N ILE A 245 -14.62 -1.62 12.53
CA ILE A 245 -15.41 -1.92 13.74
C ILE A 245 -16.15 -3.25 13.57
N LEU A 246 -16.85 -3.41 12.45
CA LEU A 246 -17.73 -4.55 12.20
C LEU A 246 -16.96 -5.87 12.09
N ILE A 247 -15.80 -5.87 11.42
CA ILE A 247 -14.96 -7.06 11.25
C ILE A 247 -14.56 -7.64 12.63
N PRO A 248 -13.97 -6.86 13.57
CA PRO A 248 -13.70 -7.36 14.91
C PRO A 248 -14.91 -7.88 15.67
N VAL A 249 -16.02 -7.13 15.63
CA VAL A 249 -17.24 -7.48 16.37
C VAL A 249 -17.83 -8.79 15.84
N THR A 250 -17.86 -8.97 14.52
CA THR A 250 -18.51 -10.13 13.89
C THR A 250 -17.62 -11.35 13.80
N LEU A 251 -16.33 -11.18 13.47
CA LEU A 251 -15.41 -12.30 13.24
C LEU A 251 -14.70 -12.74 14.52
N TRP A 252 -14.41 -11.82 15.44
CA TRP A 252 -13.62 -12.09 16.65
C TRP A 252 -14.44 -11.98 17.94
N SER A 253 -15.74 -11.69 17.83
CA SER A 253 -16.64 -11.47 18.97
C SER A 253 -16.11 -10.39 19.94
N GLU A 254 -15.48 -9.34 19.40
CA GLU A 254 -14.99 -8.20 20.17
C GLU A 254 -16.15 -7.27 20.61
N CYS A 255 -15.99 -6.58 21.74
CA CYS A 255 -16.99 -5.59 22.16
C CYS A 255 -16.97 -4.36 21.24
N VAL A 256 -18.15 -3.79 20.95
CA VAL A 256 -18.29 -2.61 20.08
C VAL A 256 -17.46 -1.43 20.57
N SER A 257 -17.41 -1.17 21.87
CA SER A 257 -16.61 -0.06 22.43
C SER A 257 -15.11 -0.25 22.20
N ASN A 258 -14.60 -1.46 22.39
CA ASN A 258 -13.20 -1.80 22.12
C ASN A 258 -12.90 -1.72 20.62
N ALA A 259 -13.76 -2.28 19.77
CA ALA A 259 -13.60 -2.23 18.33
C ALA A 259 -13.61 -0.80 17.80
N ALA A 260 -14.50 0.06 18.31
CA ALA A 260 -14.56 1.49 17.98
C ALA A 260 -13.29 2.24 18.44
N PHE A 261 -12.85 2.00 19.68
CA PHE A 261 -11.63 2.60 20.20
C PHE A 261 -10.39 2.18 19.41
N VAL A 262 -10.28 0.89 19.07
CA VAL A 262 -9.19 0.35 18.26
C VAL A 262 -9.27 0.86 16.82
N ALA A 263 -10.46 0.99 16.23
CA ALA A 263 -10.63 1.57 14.89
C ALA A 263 -10.20 3.04 14.84
N LEU A 264 -10.55 3.84 15.86
CA LEU A 264 -10.13 5.23 16.00
C LEU A 264 -8.62 5.32 16.25
N LEU A 265 -8.09 4.52 17.18
CA LEU A 265 -6.66 4.45 17.46
C LEU A 265 -5.88 3.98 16.22
N ARG A 266 -6.42 3.04 15.44
CA ARG A 266 -5.88 2.59 14.15
C ARG A 266 -5.87 3.73 13.15
N TYR A 267 -6.95 4.49 13.03
CA TYR A 267 -7.00 5.67 12.17
C TYR A 267 -5.93 6.67 12.60
N CYS A 268 -5.83 7.00 13.90
CA CYS A 268 -4.79 7.86 14.45
C CYS A 268 -3.37 7.30 14.26
N THR A 269 -3.15 5.99 14.36
CA THR A 269 -1.80 5.38 14.21
C THR A 269 -1.43 5.15 12.75
N SER A 270 -2.41 4.92 11.88
CA SER A 270 -2.26 4.92 10.41
C SER A 270 -2.01 6.34 9.91
N LEU A 271 -2.62 7.35 10.56
CA LEU A 271 -2.23 8.76 10.46
C LEU A 271 -0.77 8.97 10.91
N HIS A 272 -0.29 8.23 11.92
CA HIS A 272 1.09 8.37 12.44
C HIS A 272 2.17 7.64 11.62
N TRP A 273 1.92 6.47 11.04
CA TRP A 273 2.95 5.77 10.26
C TRP A 273 2.82 6.10 8.78
N TYR A 274 1.72 5.68 8.14
CA TYR A 274 1.57 5.77 6.69
C TYR A 274 1.38 7.22 6.20
N PHE A 275 0.46 7.98 6.79
CA PHE A 275 0.24 9.37 6.40
C PHE A 275 1.43 10.27 6.73
N LYS A 276 2.12 10.07 7.86
CA LYS A 276 3.35 10.84 8.11
C LYS A 276 4.36 10.63 7.01
N PHE A 277 4.53 9.40 6.52
CA PHE A 277 5.40 9.16 5.38
C PHE A 277 4.89 9.77 4.08
N THR A 278 3.57 9.78 3.82
CA THR A 278 3.00 10.56 2.71
C THR A 278 3.29 12.05 2.86
N TRP A 279 3.10 12.63 4.04
CA TRP A 279 3.37 14.04 4.32
C TRP A 279 4.86 14.37 4.35
N PHE A 280 5.72 13.41 4.68
CA PHE A 280 7.17 13.55 4.55
C PHE A 280 7.60 13.62 3.08
N VAL A 281 6.81 13.12 2.13
CA VAL A 281 7.04 13.41 0.70
C VAL A 281 6.91 14.92 0.47
N ASN A 282 5.83 15.53 0.94
CA ASN A 282 5.61 16.98 0.79
C ASN A 282 6.61 17.84 1.59
N SER A 283 7.04 17.40 2.77
CA SER A 283 7.94 18.18 3.63
C SER A 283 9.39 17.74 3.52
N ALA A 284 9.75 16.58 4.06
CA ALA A 284 11.13 16.11 4.10
C ALA A 284 11.73 15.89 2.70
N ALA A 285 10.96 15.43 1.72
CA ALA A 285 11.47 15.24 0.36
C ALA A 285 11.55 16.55 -0.45
N HIS A 286 11.15 17.70 0.09
CA HIS A 286 11.47 19.02 -0.46
C HIS A 286 12.58 19.75 0.32
N MET A 287 12.87 19.33 1.56
CA MET A 287 13.82 20.05 2.43
C MET A 287 15.13 19.30 2.68
N PHE A 288 15.08 17.97 2.77
CA PHE A 288 16.20 17.13 3.20
C PHE A 288 16.50 16.00 2.20
N GLY A 289 17.74 15.94 1.72
CA GLY A 289 18.17 14.92 0.76
C GLY A 289 19.11 15.49 -0.31
N SER A 290 19.40 14.68 -1.32
CA SER A 290 20.23 15.05 -2.46
C SER A 290 19.39 15.49 -3.67
N LYS A 291 19.95 16.29 -4.58
CA LYS A 291 19.30 16.72 -5.83
C LYS A 291 20.08 16.23 -7.06
N PRO A 292 20.22 14.90 -7.26
CA PRO A 292 21.09 14.38 -8.28
C PRO A 292 20.56 14.57 -9.69
N TYR A 293 19.25 14.82 -9.92
CA TYR A 293 18.60 14.94 -11.24
C TYR A 293 18.36 16.38 -11.68
N ASN A 294 17.83 17.24 -10.80
CA ASN A 294 17.65 18.67 -11.06
C ASN A 294 18.00 19.51 -9.82
N PRO A 295 19.10 20.27 -9.83
CA PRO A 295 19.51 21.07 -8.68
C PRO A 295 18.71 22.37 -8.50
N ARG A 296 17.88 22.77 -9.47
CA ARG A 296 17.13 24.04 -9.47
C ARG A 296 15.77 23.94 -8.76
N ILE A 297 15.24 22.74 -8.57
CA ILE A 297 13.98 22.49 -7.85
C ILE A 297 14.26 22.13 -6.40
N GLU A 298 13.29 22.30 -5.49
CA GLU A 298 13.50 21.92 -4.09
C GLU A 298 13.32 20.43 -3.81
N ALA A 299 12.58 19.68 -4.63
CA ALA A 299 12.43 18.23 -4.50
C ALA A 299 13.78 17.49 -4.41
N ARG A 300 13.88 16.49 -3.53
CA ARG A 300 15.11 15.79 -3.11
C ARG A 300 14.91 14.28 -3.03
N GLU A 301 15.97 13.55 -3.27
CA GLU A 301 16.03 12.11 -2.99
C GLU A 301 16.24 11.88 -1.50
N ASN A 302 15.33 11.15 -0.87
CA ASN A 302 15.37 10.84 0.55
C ASN A 302 15.05 9.36 0.79
N LEU A 303 16.08 8.57 1.10
CA LEU A 303 15.95 7.12 1.29
C LEU A 303 15.05 6.74 2.48
N PHE A 304 15.01 7.57 3.53
CA PHE A 304 14.13 7.35 4.67
C PHE A 304 12.66 7.50 4.25
N VAL A 305 12.36 8.52 3.44
CA VAL A 305 11.03 8.70 2.85
C VAL A 305 10.72 7.58 1.86
N SER A 306 11.67 7.15 1.00
CA SER A 306 11.44 6.04 0.07
C SER A 306 11.06 4.75 0.79
N PHE A 307 11.72 4.44 1.91
CA PHE A 307 11.40 3.27 2.72
C PHE A 307 9.99 3.34 3.32
N GLY A 308 9.61 4.47 3.90
CA GLY A 308 8.32 4.61 4.58
C GLY A 308 7.12 4.93 3.68
N ALA A 309 7.35 5.56 2.53
CA ALA A 309 6.34 5.97 1.54
C ALA A 309 6.31 5.06 0.30
N PHE A 310 6.71 3.79 0.44
CA PHE A 310 6.62 2.76 -0.60
C PHE A 310 7.28 3.12 -1.95
N GLY A 311 8.35 3.93 -1.92
CA GLY A 311 9.11 4.35 -3.10
C GLY A 311 8.97 5.81 -3.51
N GLU A 312 8.10 6.60 -2.86
CA GLU A 312 7.87 8.00 -3.27
C GLU A 312 8.92 9.01 -2.78
N GLY A 313 9.97 8.55 -2.09
CA GLY A 313 11.06 9.42 -1.62
C GLY A 313 12.13 9.74 -2.68
N PHE A 314 12.05 9.15 -3.87
CA PHE A 314 12.90 9.50 -5.02
C PHE A 314 12.34 10.76 -5.72
N HIS A 315 12.21 11.83 -4.96
CA HIS A 315 11.34 12.96 -5.29
C HIS A 315 11.96 13.93 -6.30
N ASN A 316 13.29 14.06 -6.31
CA ASN A 316 13.99 14.88 -7.31
C ASN A 316 13.87 14.26 -8.71
N TYR A 317 13.98 12.94 -8.81
CA TYR A 317 13.71 12.22 -10.06
C TYR A 317 12.26 12.40 -10.49
N HIS A 318 11.34 12.24 -9.55
CA HIS A 318 9.93 12.30 -9.83
C HIS A 318 9.46 13.67 -10.33
N HIS A 319 9.93 14.76 -9.73
CA HIS A 319 9.60 16.11 -10.19
C HIS A 319 10.22 16.44 -11.55
N GLU A 320 11.40 15.89 -11.87
CA GLU A 320 12.02 16.04 -13.19
C GLU A 320 11.32 15.17 -14.25
N PHE A 321 10.94 13.93 -13.92
CA PHE A 321 10.32 12.98 -14.85
C PHE A 321 8.96 12.50 -14.33
N PRO A 322 7.95 13.38 -14.25
CA PRO A 322 6.66 13.05 -13.64
C PRO A 322 5.86 11.98 -14.39
N PHE A 323 6.20 11.72 -15.66
CA PHE A 323 5.55 10.70 -16.49
C PHE A 323 6.07 9.27 -16.23
N ASP A 324 7.20 9.08 -15.55
CA ASP A 324 7.79 7.76 -15.34
C ASP A 324 7.01 6.95 -14.28
N TYR A 325 6.53 5.76 -14.65
CA TYR A 325 5.67 4.95 -13.78
C TYR A 325 6.36 4.43 -12.52
N SER A 326 7.69 4.37 -12.52
CA SER A 326 8.45 3.91 -11.37
C SER A 326 8.70 5.03 -10.37
N THR A 327 8.54 6.30 -10.76
CA THR A 327 8.94 7.49 -9.97
C THR A 327 10.40 7.46 -9.50
N SER A 328 11.22 6.57 -10.06
CA SER A 328 12.61 6.36 -9.68
C SER A 328 13.42 5.79 -10.83
N GLU A 329 14.70 6.13 -10.89
CA GLU A 329 15.65 5.47 -11.79
C GLU A 329 15.88 4.00 -11.40
N MET A 330 15.87 3.69 -10.09
CA MET A 330 16.34 2.42 -9.55
C MET A 330 15.31 1.26 -9.58
N GLY A 331 14.20 1.42 -10.30
CA GLY A 331 13.17 0.38 -10.44
C GLY A 331 12.63 -0.06 -9.08
N TRP A 332 12.79 -1.34 -8.73
CA TRP A 332 12.26 -1.94 -7.50
C TRP A 332 13.02 -1.59 -6.22
N LYS A 333 14.21 -1.00 -6.31
CA LYS A 333 15.03 -0.71 -5.12
C LYS A 333 14.31 0.30 -4.22
N LEU A 334 13.89 -0.15 -3.04
CA LEU A 334 13.06 0.61 -2.09
C LEU A 334 11.75 1.14 -2.70
N ASN A 335 11.22 0.47 -3.72
CA ASN A 335 10.01 0.91 -4.42
C ASN A 335 9.03 -0.25 -4.58
N ILE A 336 8.28 -0.49 -3.51
CA ILE A 336 7.25 -1.55 -3.43
C ILE A 336 6.14 -1.28 -4.45
N THR A 337 5.84 0.00 -4.72
CA THR A 337 4.80 0.41 -5.67
C THR A 337 5.14 -0.01 -7.11
N THR A 338 6.40 0.20 -7.55
CA THR A 338 6.84 -0.25 -8.88
C THR A 338 6.75 -1.76 -9.01
N PHE A 339 7.20 -2.51 -8.00
CA PHE A 339 7.08 -3.96 -7.97
C PHE A 339 5.62 -4.42 -8.10
N PHE A 340 4.69 -3.77 -7.37
CA PHE A 340 3.27 -4.05 -7.47
C PHE A 340 2.72 -3.79 -8.88
N ILE A 341 3.04 -2.65 -9.49
CA ILE A 341 2.58 -2.31 -10.85
C ILE A 341 3.11 -3.33 -11.86
N ASP A 342 4.36 -3.77 -11.70
CA ASP A 342 4.97 -4.78 -12.57
C ASP A 342 4.32 -6.14 -12.41
N LEU A 343 4.03 -6.57 -11.17
CA LEU A 343 3.25 -7.77 -10.91
C LEU A 343 1.87 -7.69 -11.59
N MET A 344 1.17 -6.56 -11.44
CA MET A 344 -0.11 -6.34 -12.10
C MET A 344 0.03 -6.34 -13.63
N ALA A 345 1.14 -5.90 -14.18
CA ALA A 345 1.40 -5.97 -15.61
C ALA A 345 1.63 -7.42 -16.08
N THR A 346 2.32 -8.25 -15.30
CA THR A 346 2.55 -9.66 -15.65
C THR A 346 1.24 -10.46 -15.74
N ILE A 347 0.25 -10.14 -14.90
CA ILE A 347 -1.09 -10.76 -14.95
C ILE A 347 -2.04 -10.03 -15.90
N GLY A 348 -1.53 -9.09 -16.71
CA GLY A 348 -2.33 -8.35 -17.68
C GLY A 348 -3.34 -7.39 -17.06
N GLN A 349 -3.17 -6.92 -15.83
CA GLN A 349 -4.03 -5.89 -15.23
C GLN A 349 -3.49 -4.46 -15.44
N ALA A 350 -2.18 -4.30 -15.61
CA ALA A 350 -1.54 -3.04 -15.98
C ALA A 350 -0.85 -3.15 -17.35
N TYR A 351 -0.78 -2.05 -18.10
CA TYR A 351 -0.14 -1.98 -19.41
C TYR A 351 0.28 -0.55 -19.73
N ASP A 352 0.99 -0.34 -20.85
CA ASP A 352 1.43 1.00 -21.28
C ASP A 352 2.21 1.76 -20.20
N ARG A 353 3.04 1.03 -19.42
CA ARG A 353 3.91 1.59 -18.38
C ARG A 353 4.96 2.46 -19.04
N LYS A 354 4.95 3.76 -18.80
CA LYS A 354 5.90 4.71 -19.37
C LYS A 354 7.17 4.72 -18.54
N LYS A 355 8.27 4.25 -19.12
CA LYS A 355 9.59 4.34 -18.52
C LYS A 355 10.46 5.27 -19.35
N LEU A 356 11.22 6.13 -18.70
CA LEU A 356 12.23 6.95 -19.37
C LEU A 356 13.16 6.06 -20.21
N ALA A 357 13.26 6.32 -21.51
CA ALA A 357 14.11 5.54 -22.40
C ALA A 357 15.58 5.93 -22.15
N GLN A 358 16.32 5.08 -21.43
CA GLN A 358 17.74 5.32 -21.15
C GLN A 358 18.64 4.28 -21.79
N LYS A 359 19.75 4.76 -22.34
CA LYS A 359 20.91 3.95 -22.74
C LYS A 359 21.95 3.84 -21.60
N PHE A 360 21.93 4.76 -20.63
CA PHE A 360 22.86 4.86 -19.49
C PHE A 360 22.21 5.56 -18.28
N PRO A 361 22.71 5.35 -17.04
CA PRO A 361 22.12 5.95 -15.85
C PRO A 361 22.32 7.48 -15.81
N LEU A 362 21.28 8.24 -15.49
CA LEU A 362 21.25 9.70 -15.47
C LEU A 362 22.02 10.31 -14.31
N HIS A 363 22.04 9.67 -13.14
CA HIS A 363 22.73 10.23 -11.97
C HIS A 363 24.24 10.43 -12.19
N TRP A 364 24.85 9.76 -13.17
CA TRP A 364 26.26 9.95 -13.55
C TRP A 364 26.50 11.08 -14.57
N ARG A 365 25.45 11.63 -15.20
CA ARG A 365 25.61 12.68 -16.22
C ARG A 365 25.59 14.07 -15.58
N PRO A 366 26.38 15.05 -16.06
CA PRO A 366 26.23 16.45 -15.68
C PRO A 366 24.81 16.95 -15.99
N TYR A 367 24.23 17.79 -15.13
CA TYR A 367 22.85 18.29 -15.30
C TYR A 367 22.60 18.94 -16.67
N ARG A 368 23.59 19.66 -17.20
CA ARG A 368 23.50 20.37 -18.50
C ARG A 368 23.32 19.42 -19.69
N ASP A 369 23.72 18.16 -19.55
CA ASP A 369 23.73 17.16 -20.63
C ASP A 369 22.55 16.18 -20.53
N ARG A 370 21.60 16.48 -19.64
CA ARG A 370 20.40 15.66 -19.43
C ARG A 370 19.25 16.20 -20.28
N PRO A 371 18.46 15.30 -20.89
CA PRO A 371 17.30 15.73 -21.65
C PRO A 371 16.27 16.32 -20.67
N SER A 372 15.78 17.52 -20.97
CA SER A 372 14.64 18.13 -20.27
C SER A 372 13.41 17.22 -20.41
N ALA A 373 12.54 17.16 -19.40
CA ALA A 373 11.29 16.38 -19.44
C ALA A 373 10.48 16.58 -20.74
N GLU A 374 10.52 17.79 -21.30
CA GLU A 374 10.00 18.10 -22.63
C GLU A 374 10.89 17.50 -23.73
N GLY A 375 10.31 16.61 -24.54
CA GLY A 375 11.02 15.99 -25.65
C GLY A 375 11.65 14.62 -25.36
N VAL A 376 11.59 14.10 -24.13
CA VAL A 376 12.17 12.78 -23.83
C VAL A 376 11.27 11.65 -24.30
N LEU A 377 11.92 10.68 -24.90
CA LEU A 377 11.39 9.42 -25.39
C LEU A 377 11.09 8.50 -24.19
N TRP A 378 9.90 7.91 -24.14
CA TRP A 378 9.61 6.79 -23.22
C TRP A 378 9.40 5.49 -23.98
N VAL A 379 9.69 4.38 -23.31
CA VAL A 379 9.44 3.02 -23.80
C VAL A 379 8.42 2.31 -22.91
N SER A 380 7.57 1.50 -23.54
CA SER A 380 6.75 0.54 -22.81
C SER A 380 7.54 -0.76 -22.64
N PRO A 381 7.79 -1.26 -21.41
CA PRO A 381 8.58 -2.46 -21.17
C PRO A 381 8.00 -3.76 -21.77
N SER A 382 6.82 -3.71 -22.42
CA SER A 382 6.20 -4.86 -23.09
C SER A 382 6.57 -5.02 -24.57
N CYS A 383 7.39 -4.13 -25.14
CA CYS A 383 7.89 -4.29 -26.51
C CYS A 383 9.31 -4.88 -26.49
N SER A 384 9.47 -6.08 -27.06
CA SER A 384 10.79 -6.56 -27.48
C SER A 384 11.40 -5.50 -28.41
N LEU A 385 12.58 -4.97 -28.08
CA LEU A 385 13.30 -4.00 -28.90
C LEU A 385 13.38 -4.49 -30.36
N ARG A 386 12.48 -4.02 -31.23
CA ARG A 386 12.66 -4.03 -32.68
C ARG A 386 12.92 -2.60 -33.12
N SER A 387 13.78 -2.44 -34.12
CA SER A 387 14.34 -1.18 -34.61
C SER A 387 13.32 -0.19 -35.21
N SER A 388 12.02 -0.37 -34.97
CA SER A 388 10.93 0.41 -35.56
C SER A 388 9.83 0.81 -34.57
N ASP A 389 10.01 0.63 -33.25
CA ASP A 389 8.99 1.03 -32.27
C ASP A 389 8.84 2.55 -32.24
N SER A 390 7.61 3.02 -32.51
CA SER A 390 7.23 4.43 -32.55
C SER A 390 7.52 5.11 -31.21
N VAL A 391 8.45 6.06 -31.23
CA VAL A 391 8.86 6.75 -30.03
C VAL A 391 7.91 7.91 -29.74
N ASN A 392 7.25 7.87 -28.58
CA ASN A 392 6.28 8.88 -28.19
C ASN A 392 6.95 9.99 -27.36
N VAL A 393 6.61 11.24 -27.64
CA VAL A 393 7.15 12.44 -26.99
C VAL A 393 6.24 12.86 -25.84
N PHE A 394 6.80 13.09 -24.64
CA PHE A 394 6.07 13.80 -23.59
C PHE A 394 5.84 15.25 -23.99
N ARG A 395 4.57 15.67 -23.95
CA ARG A 395 4.21 17.08 -23.82
C ARG A 395 3.53 17.24 -22.48
N HIS A 396 4.01 18.18 -21.67
CA HIS A 396 3.31 18.61 -20.47
C HIS A 396 1.85 18.92 -20.84
N PRO A 397 0.85 18.37 -20.13
CA PRO A 397 -0.51 18.89 -20.26
C PRO A 397 -0.47 20.34 -19.78
N GLY A 398 -0.68 21.26 -20.72
CA GLY A 398 -0.52 22.71 -20.56
C GLY A 398 -1.40 23.34 -19.50
#